data_AF-A0A486XF99-F1
#
_entry.id   AF-A0A486XF99-F1
#
_cell.length_a   1.000
_cell.length_b   1.000
_cell.length_c   1.000
_cell.angle_alpha   90.00
_cell.angle_beta   90.00
_cell.angle_gamma   90.00
#
_symmetry.space_group_name_H-M   'P 1'
#
loop_
_entity.id
_entity.type
_entity.pdbx_description
1 polymer ?
#
loop_
_entity_poly.entity_id
_entity_poly.type
_entity_poly.pdbx_seq_one_letter_code
_entity_poly.pdbx_strand_id
1 'polypeptide(L)'
;MDTHSPKHILVVSYSQTGQLSRLVENFLQPLRTQQEIIIEEYQVKSQQDYAFPWKFTPFFNTFPESVHLQPAPIQPPQLQRDHYDLVIIAYSVWFLSPSQPITAFLQSEQGKQVLHNTPVITLIGCRNMWLMAQEKVKALLHQAGATLVGNIVKTDQSNAWASFITTPLWLFTGKKRPYEWLPSAGISEENIADMQRFGGELAEKLAENASLNQPLFQHMGAVQIDEKLMMSEKVGHRSFYLWGKLLLKCGQISPRLRQAVLYVYIAFLVLLIITVVPISALIKRLLKPLLKEKLERQKRYFAAPSGE
;
A
#
# COMPACT_ATOMS: atom_id res chain seq x y z
N MET A 1 -26.99 -5.91 -32.52
CA MET A 1 -27.09 -5.23 -31.22
C MET A 1 -26.42 -6.19 -30.26
N ASP A 2 -25.09 -6.14 -30.22
CA ASP A 2 -24.31 -7.05 -29.39
C ASP A 2 -24.51 -6.59 -27.95
N THR A 3 -25.39 -7.26 -27.22
CA THR A 3 -25.58 -7.02 -25.79
C THR A 3 -24.35 -7.58 -25.09
N HIS A 4 -23.34 -6.74 -24.88
CA HIS A 4 -22.16 -7.10 -24.13
C HIS A 4 -22.59 -7.47 -22.70
N SER A 5 -22.09 -8.60 -22.19
CA SER A 5 -22.35 -8.99 -20.80
C SER A 5 -21.69 -7.99 -19.86
N PRO A 6 -22.38 -7.55 -18.78
CA PRO A 6 -21.82 -6.56 -17.88
C PRO A 6 -20.54 -7.07 -17.22
N LYS A 7 -19.56 -6.17 -17.07
CA LYS A 7 -18.28 -6.45 -16.39
C LYS A 7 -18.45 -6.32 -14.89
N HIS A 8 -18.11 -7.37 -14.16
CA HIS A 8 -18.17 -7.39 -12.70
C HIS A 8 -16.80 -7.08 -12.10
N ILE A 9 -16.72 -6.01 -11.33
CA ILE A 9 -15.49 -5.53 -10.69
C ILE A 9 -15.65 -5.62 -9.18
N LEU A 10 -14.71 -6.28 -8.50
CA LEU A 10 -14.61 -6.26 -7.05
C LEU A 10 -13.60 -5.21 -6.59
N VAL A 11 -14.00 -4.33 -5.68
CA VAL A 11 -13.12 -3.34 -5.06
C VAL A 11 -12.93 -3.70 -3.60
N VAL A 12 -11.73 -4.15 -3.25
CA VAL A 12 -11.35 -4.49 -1.88
C VAL A 12 -10.56 -3.35 -1.29
N SER A 13 -11.00 -2.83 -0.14
CA SER A 13 -10.31 -1.72 0.50
C SER A 13 -10.30 -1.80 2.02
N TYR A 14 -9.27 -1.20 2.63
CA TYR A 14 -9.23 -0.94 4.06
C TYR A 14 -8.59 0.43 4.32
N SER A 15 -9.38 1.35 4.88
CA SER A 15 -8.99 2.73 5.14
C SER A 15 -9.21 3.07 6.60
N GLN A 16 -8.12 3.34 7.32
CA GLN A 16 -8.22 3.71 8.72
C GLN A 16 -8.58 5.19 8.92
N THR A 17 -8.10 6.08 8.04
CA THR A 17 -8.23 7.53 8.19
C THR A 17 -9.21 8.17 7.20
N GLY A 18 -9.86 7.35 6.36
CA GLY A 18 -10.70 7.82 5.25
C GLY A 18 -9.92 8.27 4.01
N GLN A 19 -8.62 8.52 4.09
CA GLN A 19 -7.85 9.03 2.94
C GLN A 19 -7.83 8.06 1.76
N LEU A 20 -7.63 6.76 2.02
CA LEU A 20 -7.64 5.74 0.97
C LEU A 20 -9.05 5.57 0.38
N SER A 21 -10.10 5.70 1.20
CA SER A 21 -11.49 5.67 0.71
C SER A 21 -11.75 6.75 -0.33
N ARG A 22 -11.19 7.95 -0.13
CA ARG A 22 -11.31 9.06 -1.09
C ARG A 22 -10.55 8.81 -2.39
N LEU A 23 -9.39 8.15 -2.32
CA LEU A 23 -8.66 7.71 -3.53
C LEU A 23 -9.49 6.71 -4.33
N VAL A 24 -10.06 5.72 -3.65
CA VAL A 24 -10.95 4.72 -4.26
C VAL A 24 -12.16 5.40 -4.88
N GLU A 25 -12.84 6.28 -4.15
CA GLU A 25 -14.02 7.00 -4.64
C GLU A 25 -13.73 7.78 -5.92
N ASN A 26 -12.62 8.53 -5.96
CA ASN A 26 -12.22 9.28 -7.16
C ASN A 26 -11.82 8.35 -8.31
N PHE A 27 -11.17 7.21 -8.02
CA PHE A 27 -10.87 6.22 -9.04
C PHE A 27 -12.14 5.57 -9.63
N LEU A 28 -13.14 5.28 -8.79
CA LEU A 28 -14.37 4.63 -9.23
C LEU A 28 -15.36 5.57 -9.91
N GLN A 29 -15.25 6.89 -9.68
CA GLN A 29 -16.21 7.86 -10.19
C GLN A 29 -16.46 7.76 -11.71
N PRO A 30 -15.44 7.66 -12.59
CA PRO A 30 -15.65 7.48 -14.03
C PRO A 30 -16.19 6.11 -14.42
N LEU A 31 -15.96 5.06 -13.60
CA LEU A 31 -16.48 3.72 -13.86
C LEU A 31 -17.97 3.63 -13.55
N ARG A 32 -18.43 4.34 -12.51
CA ARG A 32 -19.84 4.36 -12.08
C ARG A 32 -20.77 5.02 -13.10
N THR A 33 -20.25 5.78 -14.06
CA THR A 33 -21.06 6.37 -15.14
C THR A 33 -21.33 5.40 -16.28
N GLN A 34 -20.66 4.24 -16.31
CA GLN A 34 -20.82 3.21 -17.33
C GLN A 34 -21.91 2.23 -16.94
N GLN A 35 -22.92 2.04 -17.82
CA GLN A 35 -24.06 1.14 -17.54
C GLN A 35 -23.68 -0.34 -17.55
N GLU A 36 -22.60 -0.70 -18.27
CA GLU A 36 -22.15 -2.08 -18.43
C GLU A 36 -21.14 -2.51 -17.36
N ILE A 37 -20.86 -1.68 -16.34
CA ILE A 37 -19.94 -1.99 -15.25
C ILE A 37 -20.71 -2.14 -13.94
N ILE A 38 -20.59 -3.32 -13.32
CA ILE A 38 -21.16 -3.63 -12.01
C ILE A 38 -20.03 -3.68 -11.00
N ILE A 39 -20.04 -2.74 -10.04
CA ILE A 39 -19.01 -2.60 -9.03
C ILE A 39 -19.53 -3.12 -7.69
N GLU A 40 -18.82 -4.07 -7.12
CA GLU A 40 -19.01 -4.49 -5.73
C GLU A 40 -17.89 -3.92 -4.87
N GLU A 41 -18.23 -3.13 -3.85
CA GLU A 41 -17.27 -2.55 -2.92
C GLU A 41 -17.25 -3.35 -1.61
N TYR A 42 -16.15 -4.06 -1.35
CA TYR A 42 -15.91 -4.77 -0.11
C TYR A 42 -14.89 -4.03 0.77
N GLN A 43 -15.38 -3.46 1.87
CA GLN A 43 -14.52 -2.89 2.90
C GLN A 43 -14.16 -3.95 3.92
N VAL A 44 -12.88 -4.30 4.01
CA VAL A 44 -12.39 -5.31 4.95
C VAL A 44 -12.69 -4.88 6.39
N LYS A 45 -13.34 -5.75 7.16
CA LYS A 45 -13.62 -5.54 8.59
C LYS A 45 -12.73 -6.43 9.43
N SER A 46 -11.94 -5.83 10.32
CA SER A 46 -11.12 -6.59 11.26
C SER A 46 -12.01 -7.18 12.35
N GLN A 47 -11.66 -8.34 12.91
CA GLN A 47 -12.40 -8.82 14.10
C GLN A 47 -12.12 -7.92 15.31
N GLN A 48 -10.90 -7.40 15.40
CA GLN A 48 -10.51 -6.37 16.33
C GLN A 48 -10.08 -5.13 15.55
N ASP A 49 -10.77 -4.02 15.79
CA ASP A 49 -10.49 -2.78 15.08
C ASP A 49 -9.15 -2.14 15.49
N TYR A 50 -8.46 -1.59 14.49
CA TYR A 50 -7.28 -0.77 14.70
C TYR A 50 -7.69 0.67 14.98
N ALA A 51 -7.56 1.08 16.25
CA ALA A 51 -7.95 2.41 16.69
C ALA A 51 -7.24 3.54 15.93
N PHE A 52 -8.00 4.60 15.65
CA PHE A 52 -7.48 5.87 15.17
C PHE A 52 -8.11 7.03 15.98
N PRO A 53 -7.32 7.99 16.47
CA PRO A 53 -5.85 8.04 16.44
C PRO A 53 -5.21 6.90 17.22
N TRP A 54 -3.98 6.54 16.83
CA TRP A 54 -3.26 5.47 17.46
C TRP A 54 -2.75 5.85 18.85
N LYS A 55 -2.72 4.88 19.76
CA LYS A 55 -1.89 4.94 20.96
C LYS A 55 -0.45 4.51 20.60
N PHE A 56 0.54 5.09 21.27
CA PHE A 56 1.96 4.88 20.99
C PHE A 56 2.37 3.39 20.97
N THR A 57 2.12 2.66 22.07
CA THR A 57 2.53 1.25 22.17
C THR A 57 1.78 0.35 21.19
N PRO A 58 0.43 0.40 21.08
CA PRO A 58 -0.29 -0.39 20.08
C PRO A 58 0.19 -0.13 18.64
N PHE A 59 0.50 1.11 18.27
CA PHE A 59 1.02 1.43 16.94
C PHE A 59 2.29 0.63 16.62
N PHE A 60 3.34 0.77 17.44
CA PHE A 60 4.57 0.03 17.20
C PHE A 60 4.39 -1.47 17.41
N ASN A 61 3.53 -1.91 18.33
CA ASN A 61 3.36 -3.34 18.56
C ASN A 61 2.72 -4.10 17.38
N THR A 62 2.17 -3.41 16.37
CA THR A 62 1.61 -4.02 15.15
C THR A 62 2.65 -4.32 14.07
N PHE A 63 3.84 -3.71 14.12
CA PHE A 63 4.83 -3.89 13.06
C PHE A 63 5.30 -5.34 12.88
N PRO A 64 5.51 -6.17 13.93
CA PRO A 64 6.04 -7.52 13.75
C PRO A 64 5.13 -8.37 12.87
N GLU A 65 3.84 -8.39 13.17
CA GLU A 65 2.79 -9.10 12.42
C GLU A 65 2.67 -8.57 10.99
N SER A 66 2.65 -7.23 10.80
CA SER A 66 2.62 -6.62 9.46
C SER A 66 3.82 -7.03 8.60
N VAL A 67 5.01 -7.04 9.18
CA VAL A 67 6.25 -7.32 8.44
C VAL A 67 6.41 -8.79 8.11
N HIS A 68 5.88 -9.69 8.94
CA HIS A 68 5.91 -11.13 8.71
C HIS A 68 4.68 -11.68 7.98
N LEU A 69 3.76 -10.81 7.55
CA LEU A 69 2.50 -11.21 6.90
C LEU A 69 1.72 -12.21 7.77
N GLN A 70 1.66 -11.94 9.08
CA GLN A 70 0.90 -12.69 10.08
C GLN A 70 -0.25 -11.81 10.60
N PRO A 71 -1.23 -11.45 9.75
CA PRO A 71 -2.23 -10.48 10.12
C PRO A 71 -3.17 -11.01 11.19
N ALA A 72 -3.72 -10.10 12.00
CA ALA A 72 -4.88 -10.41 12.83
C ALA A 72 -6.09 -10.85 11.97
N PRO A 73 -7.00 -11.68 12.50
CA PRO A 73 -8.14 -12.18 11.74
C PRO A 73 -9.12 -11.07 11.36
N ILE A 74 -9.76 -11.26 10.20
CA ILE A 74 -10.84 -10.41 9.70
C ILE A 74 -12.18 -11.13 9.86
N GLN A 75 -13.27 -10.38 9.80
CA GLN A 75 -14.58 -10.97 9.61
C GLN A 75 -14.57 -11.72 8.27
N PRO A 76 -15.17 -12.92 8.18
CA PRO A 76 -15.25 -13.65 6.92
C PRO A 76 -15.82 -12.74 5.82
N PRO A 77 -15.18 -12.63 4.65
CA PRO A 77 -15.73 -11.83 3.57
C PRO A 77 -17.11 -12.37 3.16
N GLN A 78 -17.98 -11.47 2.71
CA GLN A 78 -19.30 -11.81 2.22
C GLN A 78 -19.42 -11.18 0.84
N LEU A 79 -18.81 -11.85 -0.13
CA LEU A 79 -18.77 -11.42 -1.52
C LEU A 79 -19.98 -11.97 -2.28
N GLN A 80 -20.52 -11.19 -3.22
CA GLN A 80 -21.71 -11.59 -3.98
C GLN A 80 -21.39 -12.63 -5.06
N ARG A 81 -20.11 -12.79 -5.43
CA ARG A 81 -19.66 -13.67 -6.51
C ARG A 81 -18.38 -14.39 -6.14
N ASP A 82 -18.21 -15.55 -6.75
CA ASP A 82 -16.98 -16.33 -6.68
C ASP A 82 -15.95 -15.92 -7.75
N HIS A 83 -16.40 -15.18 -8.78
CA HIS A 83 -15.55 -14.72 -9.88
C HIS A 83 -15.93 -13.31 -10.34
N TYR A 84 -14.90 -12.53 -10.68
CA TYR A 84 -14.97 -11.16 -11.17
C TYR A 84 -14.06 -11.01 -12.38
N ASP A 85 -14.42 -10.12 -13.29
CA ASP A 85 -13.62 -9.75 -14.47
C ASP A 85 -12.37 -8.96 -14.08
N LEU A 86 -12.39 -8.28 -12.93
CA LEU A 86 -11.29 -7.49 -12.39
C LEU A 86 -11.41 -7.35 -10.87
N VAL A 87 -10.28 -7.43 -10.15
CA VAL A 87 -10.21 -7.07 -8.73
C VAL A 87 -9.33 -5.82 -8.55
N ILE A 88 -9.85 -4.82 -7.84
CA ILE A 88 -9.10 -3.63 -7.43
C ILE A 88 -8.79 -3.77 -5.95
N ILE A 89 -7.51 -3.72 -5.59
CA ILE A 89 -7.04 -3.82 -4.20
C ILE A 89 -6.45 -2.49 -3.77
N ALA A 90 -7.20 -1.77 -2.95
CA ALA A 90 -6.75 -0.52 -2.37
C ALA A 90 -6.19 -0.75 -0.97
N TYR A 91 -4.95 -0.33 -0.73
CA TYR A 91 -4.31 -0.51 0.56
C TYR A 91 -3.36 0.61 0.97
N SER A 92 -3.10 0.68 2.27
CA SER A 92 -2.09 1.55 2.86
C SER A 92 -0.90 0.73 3.35
N VAL A 93 0.26 1.39 3.45
CA VAL A 93 1.52 0.74 3.84
C VAL A 93 1.75 0.88 5.33
N TRP A 94 1.89 -0.26 6.03
CA TRP A 94 2.23 -0.35 7.44
C TRP A 94 3.61 -0.97 7.60
N PHE A 95 4.58 -0.20 8.11
CA PHE A 95 5.95 -0.66 8.35
C PHE A 95 6.56 -1.36 7.11
N LEU A 96 6.46 -0.71 5.95
CA LEU A 96 6.98 -1.21 4.66
C LEU A 96 6.35 -2.53 4.20
N SER A 97 5.10 -2.77 4.62
CA SER A 97 4.30 -3.95 4.33
C SER A 97 2.85 -3.55 4.04
N PRO A 98 2.04 -4.35 3.32
CA PRO A 98 0.61 -4.07 3.22
C PRO A 98 -0.04 -4.03 4.60
N SER A 99 -1.11 -3.25 4.75
CA SER A 99 -1.89 -3.21 6.00
C SER A 99 -2.37 -4.61 6.37
N GLN A 100 -2.47 -4.90 7.68
CA GLN A 100 -2.84 -6.25 8.13
C GLN A 100 -4.23 -6.69 7.62
N PRO A 101 -5.28 -5.84 7.61
CA PRO A 101 -6.58 -6.26 7.09
C PRO A 101 -6.54 -6.70 5.62
N ILE A 102 -5.80 -5.97 4.78
CA ILE A 102 -5.64 -6.34 3.37
C ILE A 102 -4.82 -7.62 3.25
N THR A 103 -3.78 -7.78 4.06
CA THR A 103 -3.00 -9.02 4.11
C THR A 103 -3.88 -10.22 4.48
N ALA A 104 -4.76 -10.06 5.47
CA ALA A 104 -5.70 -11.10 5.88
C ALA A 104 -6.68 -11.46 4.77
N PHE A 105 -7.19 -10.48 4.02
CA PHE A 105 -8.02 -10.73 2.86
C PHE A 105 -7.26 -11.52 1.78
N LEU A 106 -6.06 -11.06 1.40
CA LEU A 106 -5.20 -11.71 0.39
C LEU A 106 -4.85 -13.16 0.76
N GLN A 107 -4.77 -13.48 2.06
CA GLN A 107 -4.46 -14.82 2.57
C GLN A 107 -5.70 -15.68 2.85
N SER A 108 -6.90 -15.08 2.88
CA SER A 108 -8.17 -15.80 3.13
C SER A 108 -8.54 -16.72 1.97
N GLU A 109 -9.29 -17.78 2.25
CA GLU A 109 -9.72 -18.74 1.22
C GLU A 109 -10.58 -18.06 0.15
N GLN A 110 -11.57 -17.26 0.55
CA GLN A 110 -12.41 -16.49 -0.38
C GLN A 110 -11.59 -15.46 -1.17
N GLY A 111 -10.62 -14.80 -0.53
CA GLY A 111 -9.71 -13.88 -1.22
C GLY A 111 -8.90 -14.58 -2.30
N LYS A 112 -8.28 -15.73 -2.00
CA LYS A 112 -7.56 -16.53 -3.00
C LYS A 112 -8.49 -16.98 -4.13
N GLN A 113 -9.72 -17.40 -3.81
CA GLN A 113 -10.70 -17.86 -4.78
C GLN A 113 -11.04 -16.77 -5.81
N VAL A 114 -11.37 -15.56 -5.36
CA VAL A 114 -11.74 -14.46 -6.28
C VAL A 114 -10.55 -13.85 -7.03
N LEU A 115 -9.33 -14.09 -6.54
CA LEU A 115 -8.10 -13.62 -7.18
C LEU A 115 -7.56 -14.60 -8.23
N HIS A 116 -7.91 -15.89 -8.12
CA HIS A 116 -7.38 -16.93 -8.99
C HIS A 116 -7.80 -16.73 -10.45
N ASN A 117 -6.80 -16.61 -11.34
CA ASN A 117 -6.96 -16.29 -12.76
C ASN A 117 -7.69 -14.97 -13.04
N THR A 118 -7.65 -14.02 -12.10
CA THR A 118 -8.29 -12.71 -12.25
C THR A 118 -7.24 -11.60 -12.39
N PRO A 119 -7.42 -10.64 -13.32
CA PRO A 119 -6.57 -9.47 -13.39
C PRO A 119 -6.77 -8.58 -12.16
N VAL A 120 -5.69 -7.96 -11.68
CA VAL A 120 -5.67 -7.16 -10.45
C VAL A 120 -5.04 -5.80 -10.69
N ILE A 121 -5.69 -4.76 -10.16
CA ILE A 121 -5.12 -3.40 -10.05
C ILE A 121 -4.87 -3.09 -8.58
N THR A 122 -3.69 -2.58 -8.24
CA THR A 122 -3.40 -2.10 -6.89
C THR A 122 -3.48 -0.58 -6.82
N LEU A 123 -4.18 -0.05 -5.81
CA LEU A 123 -4.22 1.38 -5.48
C LEU A 123 -3.53 1.60 -4.13
N ILE A 124 -2.39 2.28 -4.12
CA ILE A 124 -1.59 2.49 -2.91
C ILE A 124 -1.70 3.95 -2.46
N GLY A 125 -2.22 4.15 -1.26
CA GLY A 125 -2.13 5.42 -0.55
C GLY A 125 -1.11 5.32 0.57
N CYS A 126 0.01 6.05 0.46
CA CYS A 126 1.04 6.01 1.48
C CYS A 126 1.78 7.33 1.66
N ARG A 127 2.76 7.34 2.56
CA ARG A 127 3.62 8.50 2.77
C ARG A 127 4.65 8.66 1.65
N ASN A 128 5.52 7.67 1.45
CA ASN A 128 6.60 7.74 0.45
C ASN A 128 7.28 6.39 0.18
N MET A 129 7.27 5.47 1.14
CA MET A 129 7.87 4.14 1.01
C MET A 129 6.79 3.07 0.85
N TRP A 130 6.73 2.45 -0.32
CA TRP A 130 5.72 1.46 -0.68
C TRP A 130 6.28 0.26 -1.45
N LEU A 131 7.53 0.33 -1.89
CA LEU A 131 8.13 -0.64 -2.79
C LEU A 131 8.13 -2.04 -2.16
N MET A 132 8.55 -2.16 -0.91
CA MET A 132 8.60 -3.44 -0.21
C MET A 132 7.21 -3.98 0.13
N ALA A 133 6.24 -3.09 0.33
CA ALA A 133 4.86 -3.49 0.51
C ALA A 133 4.29 -4.06 -0.79
N GLN A 134 4.53 -3.41 -1.93
CA GLN A 134 4.08 -3.90 -3.23
C GLN A 134 4.76 -5.21 -3.62
N GLU A 135 6.04 -5.42 -3.31
CA GLU A 135 6.70 -6.72 -3.56
C GLU A 135 6.03 -7.86 -2.78
N LYS A 136 5.60 -7.60 -1.53
CA LYS A 136 4.83 -8.58 -0.76
C LYS A 136 3.45 -8.84 -1.37
N VAL A 137 2.76 -7.79 -1.82
CA VAL A 137 1.47 -7.94 -2.51
C VAL A 137 1.63 -8.72 -3.80
N LYS A 138 2.63 -8.40 -4.64
CA LYS A 138 2.96 -9.18 -5.85
C LYS A 138 3.17 -10.66 -5.54
N ALA A 139 3.92 -10.98 -4.48
CA ALA A 139 4.13 -12.36 -4.07
C ALA A 139 2.82 -13.06 -3.64
N LEU A 140 1.96 -12.37 -2.87
CA LEU A 140 0.65 -12.89 -2.46
C LEU A 140 -0.29 -13.09 -3.66
N LEU A 141 -0.32 -12.14 -4.61
CA LEU A 141 -1.08 -12.25 -5.85
C LEU A 141 -0.62 -13.41 -6.72
N HIS A 142 0.70 -13.56 -6.89
CA HIS A 142 1.28 -14.69 -7.62
C HIS A 142 0.91 -16.03 -6.96
N GLN A 143 0.97 -16.12 -5.63
CA GLN A 143 0.55 -17.33 -4.90
C GLN A 143 -0.94 -17.65 -5.08
N ALA A 144 -1.78 -16.63 -5.25
CA ALA A 144 -3.20 -16.79 -5.55
C ALA A 144 -3.50 -17.09 -7.03
N GLY A 145 -2.49 -17.07 -7.92
CA GLY A 145 -2.70 -17.23 -9.36
C GLY A 145 -3.30 -16.00 -10.05
N ALA A 146 -3.18 -14.82 -9.43
CA ALA A 146 -3.69 -13.56 -9.98
C ALA A 146 -2.64 -12.87 -10.87
N THR A 147 -3.11 -12.08 -11.84
CA THR A 147 -2.23 -11.29 -12.70
C THR A 147 -2.30 -9.81 -12.32
N LEU A 148 -1.19 -9.23 -11.84
CA LEU A 148 -1.13 -7.79 -11.57
C LEU A 148 -1.02 -7.03 -12.89
N VAL A 149 -2.06 -6.29 -13.27
CA VAL A 149 -2.17 -5.58 -14.55
C VAL A 149 -2.01 -4.07 -14.39
N GLY A 150 -2.22 -3.52 -13.19
CA GLY A 150 -2.01 -2.10 -12.92
C GLY A 150 -1.56 -1.83 -11.50
N ASN A 151 -0.73 -0.81 -11.31
CA ASN A 151 -0.36 -0.32 -9.99
C ASN A 151 -0.34 1.22 -10.00
N ILE A 152 -1.16 1.83 -9.17
CA ILE A 152 -1.25 3.29 -9.01
C ILE A 152 -0.86 3.64 -7.59
N VAL A 153 0.06 4.58 -7.44
CA VAL A 153 0.60 4.99 -6.14
C VAL A 153 0.47 6.49 -5.97
N LYS A 154 -0.21 6.90 -4.90
CA LYS A 154 -0.26 8.29 -4.45
C LYS A 154 0.43 8.43 -3.10
N THR A 155 1.45 9.29 -3.09
CA THR A 155 2.27 9.58 -1.91
C THR A 155 1.94 10.93 -1.29
N ASP A 156 2.30 11.10 -0.02
CA ASP A 156 2.24 12.38 0.69
C ASP A 156 3.14 13.41 -0.02
N GLN A 157 2.64 14.64 -0.20
CA GLN A 157 3.35 15.69 -0.92
C GLN A 157 4.42 16.38 -0.07
N SER A 158 4.42 16.20 1.24
CA SER A 158 5.36 16.89 2.12
C SER A 158 6.78 16.33 1.99
N ASN A 159 7.76 17.24 1.97
CA ASN A 159 9.20 16.91 1.90
C ASN A 159 9.52 15.75 2.85
N ALA A 160 10.38 14.81 2.42
CA ALA A 160 10.66 13.57 3.17
C ALA A 160 10.94 13.82 4.67
N TRP A 161 11.65 14.88 5.03
CA TRP A 161 11.89 15.27 6.43
C TRP A 161 10.64 15.79 7.16
N ALA A 162 9.85 16.64 6.52
CA ALA A 162 8.60 17.15 7.11
C ALA A 162 7.60 16.01 7.34
N SER A 163 7.46 15.11 6.37
CA SER A 163 6.57 13.93 6.50
C SER A 163 7.02 12.95 7.59
N PHE A 164 8.31 12.93 7.97
CA PHE A 164 8.79 12.10 9.10
C PHE A 164 8.22 12.59 10.44
N ILE A 165 7.81 13.84 10.53
CA ILE A 165 7.24 14.46 11.73
C ILE A 165 5.72 14.56 11.60
N THR A 166 5.21 15.04 10.47
CA THR A 166 3.77 15.29 10.29
C THR A 166 2.95 14.01 10.23
N THR A 167 3.46 12.92 9.64
CA THR A 167 2.72 11.65 9.57
C THR A 167 2.55 10.98 10.95
N PRO A 168 3.60 10.80 11.77
CA PRO A 168 3.41 10.32 13.14
C PRO A 168 2.52 11.24 13.98
N LEU A 169 2.70 12.57 13.86
CA LEU A 169 1.82 13.53 14.53
C LEU A 169 0.36 13.32 14.12
N TRP A 170 0.06 13.15 12.83
CA TRP A 170 -1.31 12.88 12.38
C TRP A 170 -1.85 11.54 12.92
N LEU A 171 -1.05 10.47 12.88
CA LEU A 171 -1.45 9.17 13.40
C LEU A 171 -1.73 9.19 14.91
N PHE A 172 -0.98 9.96 15.69
CA PHE A 172 -1.14 10.03 17.15
C PHE A 172 -2.13 11.11 17.62
N THR A 173 -2.30 12.19 16.86
CA THR A 173 -3.20 13.30 17.24
C THR A 173 -4.55 13.27 16.53
N GLY A 174 -4.66 12.52 15.42
CA GLY A 174 -5.84 12.52 14.54
C GLY A 174 -5.96 13.77 13.66
N LYS A 175 -5.12 14.80 13.87
CA LYS A 175 -5.18 16.07 13.15
C LYS A 175 -4.22 16.05 11.96
N LYS A 176 -4.74 16.23 10.74
CA LYS A 176 -3.90 16.31 9.51
C LYS A 176 -2.92 17.48 9.55
N ARG A 177 -3.30 18.58 10.20
CA ARG A 177 -2.45 19.75 10.43
C ARG A 177 -2.59 20.19 11.89
N PRO A 178 -1.83 19.59 12.82
CA PRO A 178 -1.94 19.93 14.24
C PRO A 178 -1.39 21.33 14.55
N TYR A 179 -0.51 21.85 13.71
CA TYR A 179 0.07 23.19 13.81
C TYR A 179 0.07 23.89 12.44
N GLU A 180 -0.25 25.18 12.41
CA GLU A 180 -0.38 25.94 11.15
C GLU A 180 0.95 26.12 10.41
N TRP A 181 2.09 26.11 11.09
CA TRP A 181 3.41 26.23 10.44
C TRP A 181 3.91 24.92 9.78
N LEU A 182 3.23 23.78 10.01
CA LEU A 182 3.55 22.50 9.39
C LEU A 182 2.71 22.27 8.12
N PRO A 183 3.26 21.61 7.08
CA PRO A 183 2.46 21.19 5.94
C PRO A 183 1.40 20.17 6.38
N SER A 184 0.25 20.16 5.70
CA SER A 184 -0.78 19.16 5.95
C SER A 184 -0.23 17.77 5.67
N ALA A 185 -0.43 16.84 6.60
CA ALA A 185 -0.08 15.44 6.42
C ALA A 185 -1.04 14.75 5.45
N GLY A 186 -0.51 13.80 4.68
CA GLY A 186 -1.25 12.95 3.77
C GLY A 186 -1.17 13.38 2.30
N ILE A 187 -1.90 12.65 1.47
CA ILE A 187 -2.03 12.92 0.04
C ILE A 187 -2.89 14.16 -0.16
N SER A 188 -2.47 15.03 -1.07
CA SER A 188 -3.17 16.27 -1.41
C SER A 188 -4.49 16.01 -2.12
N GLU A 189 -5.35 17.04 -2.13
CA GLU A 189 -6.60 17.03 -2.88
C GLU A 189 -6.38 16.88 -4.38
N GLU A 190 -5.33 17.50 -4.94
CA GLU A 190 -4.96 17.35 -6.35
C GLU A 190 -4.61 15.90 -6.69
N ASN A 191 -3.77 15.25 -5.87
CA ASN A 191 -3.40 13.86 -6.07
C ASN A 191 -4.58 12.89 -5.86
N ILE A 192 -5.53 13.25 -4.98
CA ILE A 192 -6.77 12.49 -4.79
C ILE A 192 -7.66 12.63 -6.03
N ALA A 193 -7.86 13.84 -6.53
CA ALA A 193 -8.66 14.11 -7.72
C ALA A 193 -8.05 13.48 -8.99
N ASP A 194 -6.72 13.45 -9.12
CA ASP A 194 -6.02 12.82 -10.24
C ASP A 194 -6.32 11.32 -10.38
N MET A 195 -6.86 10.67 -9.34
CA MET A 195 -7.32 9.28 -9.45
C MET A 195 -8.41 9.09 -10.51
N GLN A 196 -9.22 10.13 -10.79
CA GLN A 196 -10.24 10.10 -11.85
C GLN A 196 -9.64 9.86 -13.23
N ARG A 197 -8.42 10.35 -13.49
CA ARG A 197 -7.74 10.14 -14.78
C ARG A 197 -7.49 8.66 -15.06
N PHE A 198 -7.04 7.92 -14.04
CA PHE A 198 -6.85 6.47 -14.17
C PHE A 198 -8.16 5.69 -14.21
N GLY A 199 -9.19 6.16 -13.48
CA GLY A 199 -10.53 5.60 -13.57
C GLY A 199 -11.13 5.74 -14.97
N GLY A 200 -10.91 6.89 -15.62
CA GLY A 200 -11.33 7.17 -17.00
C GLY A 200 -10.69 6.24 -18.02
N GLU A 201 -9.36 6.08 -17.97
CA GLU A 201 -8.63 5.14 -18.84
C GLU A 201 -9.14 3.70 -18.69
N LEU A 202 -9.43 3.26 -17.46
CA LEU A 202 -9.99 1.94 -17.24
C LEU A 202 -11.41 1.82 -17.80
N ALA A 203 -12.24 2.87 -17.63
CA ALA A 203 -13.60 2.89 -18.18
C ALA A 203 -13.59 2.78 -19.71
N GLU A 204 -12.71 3.53 -20.39
CA GLU A 204 -12.55 3.48 -21.84
C GLU A 204 -12.12 2.09 -22.32
N LYS A 205 -11.09 1.49 -21.71
CA LYS A 205 -10.64 0.14 -22.06
C LYS A 205 -11.71 -0.93 -21.86
N LEU A 206 -12.50 -0.81 -20.79
CA LEU A 206 -13.59 -1.75 -20.52
C LEU A 206 -14.74 -1.59 -21.53
N ALA A 207 -15.07 -0.35 -21.93
CA ALA A 207 -16.07 -0.07 -22.95
C ALA A 207 -15.66 -0.63 -24.33
N GLU A 208 -14.35 -0.62 -24.65
CA GLU A 208 -13.81 -1.22 -25.86
C GLU A 208 -13.72 -2.77 -25.79
N ASN A 209 -14.15 -3.39 -24.69
CA ASN A 209 -13.97 -4.82 -24.41
C ASN A 209 -12.49 -5.27 -24.56
N ALA A 210 -11.54 -4.38 -24.29
CA ALA A 210 -10.13 -4.70 -24.37
C ALA A 210 -9.78 -5.77 -23.33
N SER A 211 -8.97 -6.75 -23.74
CA SER A 211 -8.50 -7.76 -22.80
C SER A 211 -7.62 -7.09 -21.74
N LEU A 212 -7.88 -7.36 -20.46
CA LEU A 212 -7.05 -6.89 -19.35
C LEU A 212 -5.76 -7.71 -19.18
N ASN A 213 -5.30 -8.41 -20.21
CA ASN A 213 -4.09 -9.24 -20.16
C ASN A 213 -2.80 -8.42 -20.33
N GLN A 214 -2.92 -7.13 -20.62
CA GLN A 214 -1.79 -6.23 -20.81
C GLN A 214 -1.68 -5.23 -19.65
N PRO A 215 -0.46 -4.76 -19.34
CA PRO A 215 -0.26 -3.70 -18.38
C PRO A 215 -1.10 -2.45 -18.67
N LEU A 216 -1.73 -1.91 -17.64
CA LEU A 216 -2.54 -0.70 -17.66
C LEU A 216 -1.74 0.49 -17.12
N PHE A 217 -2.17 1.69 -17.51
CA PHE A 217 -1.64 2.98 -17.04
C PHE A 217 -0.19 3.28 -17.42
N GLN A 218 0.32 2.62 -18.46
CA GLN A 218 1.64 2.91 -19.02
C GLN A 218 1.74 4.36 -19.48
N HIS A 219 2.83 5.03 -19.13
CA HIS A 219 3.11 6.42 -19.50
C HIS A 219 2.16 7.45 -18.91
N MET A 220 1.41 7.08 -17.85
CA MET A 220 0.43 7.94 -17.20
C MET A 220 0.90 8.50 -15.84
N GLY A 221 2.16 8.35 -15.42
CA GLY A 221 2.54 8.81 -14.06
C GLY A 221 1.87 8.01 -12.95
N ALA A 222 1.47 6.75 -13.21
CA ALA A 222 0.78 5.92 -12.24
C ALA A 222 1.62 5.65 -11.00
N VAL A 223 2.94 5.58 -11.18
CA VAL A 223 3.92 5.38 -10.12
C VAL A 223 4.97 6.47 -10.20
N GLN A 224 5.40 6.99 -9.05
CA GLN A 224 6.61 7.83 -8.96
C GLN A 224 7.58 7.18 -7.97
N ILE A 225 8.79 6.88 -8.44
CA ILE A 225 9.79 6.22 -7.59
C ILE A 225 10.81 7.24 -7.13
N ASP A 226 10.79 7.55 -5.82
CA ASP A 226 11.90 8.26 -5.20
C ASP A 226 13.09 7.31 -5.02
N GLU A 227 14.02 7.39 -5.96
CA GLU A 227 15.27 6.64 -5.93
C GLU A 227 15.98 6.76 -4.59
N LYS A 228 15.96 7.93 -3.94
CA LYS A 228 16.67 8.19 -2.67
C LYS A 228 16.18 7.24 -1.57
N LEU A 229 14.91 6.86 -1.62
CA LEU A 229 14.28 6.03 -0.60
C LEU A 229 14.44 4.53 -0.88
N MET A 230 14.70 4.10 -2.11
CA MET A 230 14.80 2.68 -2.46
C MET A 230 15.79 1.89 -1.60
N MET A 231 16.99 2.43 -1.37
CA MET A 231 18.01 1.75 -0.56
C MET A 231 17.65 1.80 0.93
N SER A 232 17.19 2.96 1.39
CA SER A 232 16.79 3.16 2.78
C SER A 232 15.59 2.29 3.15
N GLU A 233 14.66 2.08 2.21
CA GLU A 233 13.49 1.21 2.38
C GLU A 233 13.93 -0.26 2.49
N LYS A 234 14.87 -0.74 1.67
CA LYS A 234 15.41 -2.10 1.79
C LYS A 234 16.14 -2.33 3.12
N VAL A 235 16.96 -1.38 3.56
CA VAL A 235 17.68 -1.46 4.84
C VAL A 235 16.70 -1.41 6.01
N GLY A 236 15.72 -0.49 5.96
CA GLY A 236 14.66 -0.37 6.95
C GLY A 236 13.82 -1.66 7.03
N HIS A 237 13.42 -2.21 5.89
CA HIS A 237 12.66 -3.47 5.83
C HIS A 237 13.43 -4.64 6.44
N ARG A 238 14.74 -4.77 6.13
CA ARG A 238 15.57 -5.81 6.75
C ARG A 238 15.64 -5.65 8.28
N SER A 239 15.79 -4.42 8.76
CA SER A 239 15.75 -4.13 10.20
C SER A 239 14.40 -4.54 10.81
N PHE A 240 13.29 -4.08 10.24
CA PHE A 240 11.93 -4.45 10.67
C PHE A 240 11.74 -5.98 10.67
N TYR A 241 12.25 -6.68 9.66
CA TYR A 241 12.10 -8.14 9.56
C TYR A 241 12.84 -8.88 10.67
N LEU A 242 14.11 -8.53 10.91
CA LEU A 242 14.93 -9.17 11.96
C LEU A 242 14.37 -8.91 13.35
N TRP A 243 14.08 -7.64 13.67
CA TRP A 243 13.50 -7.27 14.95
C TRP A 243 12.09 -7.81 15.12
N GLY A 244 11.27 -7.79 14.07
CA GLY A 244 9.93 -8.37 14.06
C GLY A 244 9.97 -9.87 14.39
N LYS A 245 10.93 -10.61 13.82
CA LYS A 245 11.10 -12.04 14.12
C LYS A 245 11.47 -12.28 15.59
N LEU A 246 12.34 -11.43 16.15
CA LEU A 246 12.70 -11.48 17.56
C LEU A 246 11.47 -11.18 18.44
N LEU A 247 10.71 -10.13 18.14
CA LEU A 247 9.52 -9.73 18.87
C LEU A 247 8.41 -10.78 18.85
N LEU A 248 8.18 -11.43 17.71
CA LEU A 248 7.23 -12.54 17.60
C LEU A 248 7.65 -13.71 18.52
N LYS A 249 8.93 -14.10 18.51
CA LYS A 249 9.46 -15.13 19.41
C LYS A 249 9.36 -14.73 20.88
N CYS A 250 9.73 -13.50 21.22
CA CYS A 250 9.60 -12.99 22.58
C CYS A 250 8.14 -12.98 23.05
N GLY A 251 7.20 -12.67 22.16
CA GLY A 251 5.76 -12.71 22.43
C GLY A 251 5.23 -14.10 22.77
N GLN A 252 5.80 -15.15 22.17
CA GLN A 252 5.46 -16.53 22.49
C GLN A 252 5.96 -16.94 23.89
N ILE A 253 7.04 -16.34 24.38
CA ILE A 253 7.60 -16.63 25.70
C ILE A 253 6.89 -15.82 26.79
N SER A 254 6.78 -14.50 26.62
CA SER A 254 6.16 -13.61 27.60
C SER A 254 5.70 -12.29 26.97
N PRO A 255 4.46 -11.85 27.22
CA PRO A 255 3.99 -10.54 26.80
C PRO A 255 4.85 -9.39 27.31
N ARG A 256 5.38 -9.50 28.55
CA ARG A 256 6.24 -8.46 29.15
C ARG A 256 7.60 -8.39 28.45
N LEU A 257 8.16 -9.53 28.07
CA LEU A 257 9.43 -9.58 27.33
C LEU A 257 9.26 -8.94 25.94
N ARG A 258 8.18 -9.27 25.22
CA ARG A 258 7.85 -8.62 23.94
C ARG A 258 7.79 -7.11 24.09
N GLN A 259 7.10 -6.62 25.13
CA GLN A 259 6.98 -5.18 25.38
C GLN A 259 8.32 -4.52 25.71
N ALA A 260 9.18 -5.15 26.51
CA ALA A 260 10.51 -4.64 26.81
C ALA A 260 11.38 -4.54 25.54
N VAL A 261 11.42 -5.61 24.74
CA VAL A 261 12.16 -5.64 23.46
C VAL A 261 11.58 -4.62 22.47
N LEU A 262 10.27 -4.38 22.50
CA LEU A 262 9.62 -3.36 21.66
C LEU A 262 10.17 -1.97 21.96
N TYR A 263 10.30 -1.59 23.24
CA TYR A 263 10.85 -0.29 23.60
C TYR A 263 12.33 -0.15 23.23
N VAL A 264 13.13 -1.22 23.39
CA VAL A 264 14.52 -1.25 22.91
C VAL A 264 14.56 -1.03 21.40
N TYR A 265 13.67 -1.69 20.65
CA TYR A 265 13.59 -1.52 19.21
C TYR A 265 13.16 -0.11 18.81
N ILE A 266 12.21 0.51 19.52
CA ILE A 266 11.79 1.90 19.24
C ILE A 266 12.98 2.85 19.40
N ALA A 267 13.77 2.71 20.46
CA ALA A 267 14.99 3.52 20.65
C ALA A 267 15.99 3.28 19.51
N PHE A 268 16.20 2.02 19.12
CA PHE A 268 17.04 1.65 17.98
C PHE A 268 16.54 2.23 16.66
N LEU A 269 15.22 2.24 16.42
CA LEU A 269 14.61 2.79 15.21
C LEU A 269 14.84 4.30 15.10
N VAL A 270 14.71 5.04 16.20
CA VAL A 270 15.01 6.48 16.24
C VAL A 270 16.47 6.73 15.89
N LEU A 271 17.41 5.96 16.49
CA LEU A 271 18.82 6.05 16.16
C LEU A 271 19.11 5.72 14.69
N LEU A 272 18.45 4.69 14.15
CA LEU A 272 18.59 4.28 12.75
C LEU A 272 18.11 5.38 11.80
N ILE A 273 16.99 6.05 12.08
CA ILE A 273 16.49 7.15 11.26
C ILE A 273 17.48 8.32 11.26
N ILE A 274 17.99 8.69 12.44
CA ILE A 274 18.93 9.82 12.59
C ILE A 274 20.28 9.52 11.92
N THR A 275 20.72 8.26 11.87
CA THR A 275 22.03 7.88 11.33
C THR A 275 21.99 7.46 9.86
N VAL A 276 21.10 6.54 9.48
CA VAL A 276 21.08 5.92 8.14
C VAL A 276 20.56 6.89 7.08
N VAL A 277 19.59 7.75 7.40
CA VAL A 277 19.04 8.69 6.41
C VAL A 277 20.12 9.68 5.94
N PRO A 278 20.87 10.38 6.81
CA PRO A 278 21.97 11.25 6.37
C PRO A 278 23.09 10.50 5.65
N ILE A 279 23.49 9.33 6.16
CA ILE A 279 24.59 8.54 5.57
C ILE A 279 24.21 8.06 4.17
N SER A 280 22.99 7.56 3.96
CA SER A 280 22.51 7.12 2.65
C SER A 280 22.47 8.25 1.62
N ALA A 281 22.09 9.46 2.04
CA ALA A 281 22.13 10.65 1.20
C ALA A 281 23.56 11.03 0.80
N LEU A 282 24.51 10.94 1.74
CA LEU A 282 25.93 11.22 1.50
C LEU A 282 26.59 10.20 0.56
N ILE A 283 26.40 8.91 0.83
CA ILE A 283 26.93 7.81 -0.02
C ILE A 283 26.43 7.95 -1.46
N LYS A 284 25.16 8.32 -1.66
CA LYS A 284 24.62 8.53 -3.01
C LYS A 284 25.23 9.72 -3.73
N ARG A 285 25.53 10.82 -3.03
CA ARG A 285 26.23 11.96 -3.63
C ARG A 285 27.59 11.55 -4.19
N LEU A 286 28.25 10.58 -3.54
CA LEU A 286 29.57 10.08 -3.90
C LEU A 286 29.52 9.01 -5.01
N LEU A 287 28.52 8.11 -5.02
CA LEU A 287 28.45 6.96 -5.93
C LEU A 287 27.49 7.15 -7.13
N LYS A 288 26.94 8.35 -7.32
CA LYS A 288 25.95 8.66 -8.38
C LYS A 288 26.35 8.21 -9.80
N PRO A 289 27.60 8.40 -10.29
CA PRO A 289 27.94 8.00 -11.66
C PRO A 289 28.07 6.48 -11.85
N LEU A 290 28.47 5.73 -10.82
CA LEU A 290 28.77 4.28 -10.90
C LEU A 290 27.53 3.39 -10.76
N LEU A 291 26.45 3.90 -10.16
CA LEU A 291 25.25 3.12 -9.86
C LEU A 291 24.07 3.40 -10.80
N LYS A 292 24.24 4.28 -11.80
CA LYS A 292 23.15 4.81 -12.63
C LYS A 292 22.38 3.68 -13.34
N GLU A 293 23.05 2.78 -14.04
CA GLU A 293 22.39 1.69 -14.77
C GLU A 293 21.64 0.72 -13.83
N LYS A 294 22.22 0.42 -12.66
CA LYS A 294 21.60 -0.48 -11.67
C LYS A 294 20.37 0.15 -11.03
N LEU A 295 20.41 1.46 -10.76
CA LEU A 295 19.26 2.23 -10.25
C LEU A 295 18.14 2.28 -11.29
N GLU A 296 18.44 2.59 -12.54
CA GLU A 296 17.46 2.62 -13.64
C GLU A 296 16.78 1.26 -13.87
N ARG A 297 17.54 0.16 -13.77
CA ARG A 297 16.95 -1.19 -13.87
C ARG A 297 16.01 -1.49 -12.71
N GLN A 298 16.39 -1.14 -11.49
CA GLN A 298 15.52 -1.34 -10.32
C GLN A 298 14.28 -0.45 -10.40
N LYS A 299 14.43 0.80 -10.85
CA LYS A 299 13.34 1.75 -11.05
C LYS A 299 12.31 1.20 -12.04
N ARG A 300 12.74 0.75 -13.22
CA ARG A 300 11.87 0.10 -14.21
C ARG A 300 11.14 -1.12 -13.63
N TYR A 301 11.82 -1.96 -12.86
CA TYR A 301 11.20 -3.13 -12.22
C TYR A 301 10.11 -2.76 -11.21
N PHE A 302 10.36 -1.77 -10.36
CA PHE A 302 9.39 -1.35 -9.35
C PHE A 302 8.22 -0.54 -9.95
N ALA A 303 8.46 0.15 -11.07
CA ALA A 303 7.41 0.89 -11.76
C ALA A 303 6.43 -0.04 -12.48
N ALA A 304 6.89 -1.23 -12.91
CA ALA A 304 6.04 -2.22 -13.54
C ALA A 304 4.91 -2.72 -12.60
N PRO A 305 3.69 -2.95 -13.15
CA PRO A 305 3.36 -2.97 -14.58
C PRO A 305 3.09 -1.60 -15.22
N SER A 306 2.74 -0.58 -14.42
CA SER A 306 2.21 0.69 -14.93
C SER A 306 3.25 1.74 -15.35
N GLY A 307 4.51 1.62 -14.92
CA GLY A 307 5.53 2.61 -15.27
C GLY A 307 5.39 3.95 -14.52
N GLU A 308 6.34 4.85 -14.79
CA GLU A 308 6.21 6.29 -14.51
C GLU A 308 5.52 7.02 -15.68
#